data_AF-A0A540K5W6-F1
#
_entry.id   AF-A0A540K5W6-F1
#
_cell.length_a   1.000
_cell.length_b   1.000
_cell.length_c   1.000
_cell.angle_alpha   90.00
_cell.angle_beta   90.00
_cell.angle_gamma   90.00
#
_symmetry.space_group_name_H-M   'P 1'
#
loop_
_entity.id
_entity.type
_entity.pdbx_description
1 polymer ?
#
loop_
_entity_poly.entity_id
_entity_poly.type
_entity_poly.pdbx_seq_one_letter_code
_entity_poly.pdbx_strand_id
1 'polypeptide(L)'
;MNLALAMERFPHKITAAVFLTAFLPDTVHQPSYVLNQFTQKIPAEAWLDTQFANYGSVKEPLTSMHFGPMFLTKLYELCPIEDLELAKSLVRTSSLFLEDLSKMKNFSNEGFGSVTRVYMVCNEDKAIPAEFQRWMIENGGVTNVVEIKGADHMPMLSKPQELCNSLLEIGNK
;
A
#
# COMPACT_ATOMS: atom_id res chain seq x y z
N MET A 1 -3.62 2.96 -3.98
CA MET A 1 -4.45 3.98 -4.66
C MET A 1 -5.39 3.41 -5.73
N ASN A 2 -4.93 2.50 -6.60
CA ASN A 2 -5.75 1.95 -7.70
C ASN A 2 -7.07 1.32 -7.23
N LEU A 3 -7.05 0.57 -6.12
CA LEU A 3 -8.27 -0.02 -5.54
C LEU A 3 -9.27 1.07 -5.09
N ALA A 4 -8.78 2.15 -4.46
CA ALA A 4 -9.63 3.27 -4.05
C ALA A 4 -10.29 3.98 -5.25
N LEU A 5 -9.56 4.15 -6.36
CA LEU A 5 -10.11 4.66 -7.62
C LEU A 5 -11.19 3.72 -8.19
N ALA A 6 -10.99 2.40 -8.11
CA ALA A 6 -11.99 1.44 -8.55
C ALA A 6 -13.24 1.47 -7.67
N MET A 7 -13.08 1.61 -6.35
CA MET A 7 -14.18 1.80 -5.39
C MET A 7 -14.96 3.08 -5.66
N GLU A 8 -14.27 4.19 -5.95
CA GLU A 8 -14.91 5.46 -6.30
C GLU A 8 -15.76 5.34 -7.57
N ARG A 9 -15.26 4.64 -8.59
CA ARG A 9 -15.90 4.58 -9.91
C ARG A 9 -16.98 3.48 -10.01
N PHE A 10 -16.81 2.37 -9.31
CA PHE A 10 -17.67 1.19 -9.42
C PHE A 10 -18.06 0.62 -8.05
N PRO A 11 -18.57 1.44 -7.11
CA PRO A 11 -18.81 0.99 -5.74
C PRO A 11 -19.78 -0.20 -5.67
N HIS A 12 -20.83 -0.18 -6.49
CA HIS A 12 -21.86 -1.23 -6.57
C HIS A 12 -21.38 -2.56 -7.18
N LYS A 13 -20.14 -2.63 -7.68
CA LYS A 13 -19.54 -3.87 -8.23
C LYS A 13 -18.54 -4.52 -7.29
N ILE A 14 -18.33 -3.93 -6.11
CA ILE A 14 -17.30 -4.35 -5.17
C ILE A 14 -17.98 -4.66 -3.84
N THR A 15 -18.10 -5.94 -3.52
CA THR A 15 -18.67 -6.39 -2.23
C THR A 15 -17.79 -5.95 -1.07
N ALA A 16 -16.48 -6.15 -1.18
CA ALA A 16 -15.50 -5.72 -0.20
C ALA A 16 -14.16 -5.37 -0.88
N ALA A 17 -13.47 -4.39 -0.33
CA ALA A 17 -12.14 -3.97 -0.75
C ALA A 17 -11.12 -4.31 0.35
N VAL A 18 -10.15 -5.17 0.03
CA VAL A 18 -9.12 -5.62 0.96
C VAL A 18 -7.82 -4.86 0.72
N PHE A 19 -7.35 -4.16 1.75
CA PHE A 19 -6.08 -3.42 1.77
C PHE A 19 -5.05 -4.25 2.55
N LEU A 20 -4.19 -4.96 1.83
CA LEU A 20 -3.13 -5.80 2.41
C LEU A 20 -1.83 -5.02 2.48
N THR A 21 -1.39 -4.67 3.70
CA THR A 21 -0.18 -3.84 3.94
C THR A 21 -0.07 -2.64 3.01
N ALA A 22 -1.21 -2.04 2.68
CA ALA A 22 -1.33 -1.06 1.60
C ALA A 22 -1.59 0.34 2.11
N PHE A 23 -1.28 1.34 1.28
CA PHE A 23 -1.75 2.70 1.51
C PHE A 23 -3.27 2.78 1.36
N LEU A 24 -3.94 3.11 2.46
CA LEU A 24 -5.38 3.29 2.57
C LEU A 24 -5.70 4.80 2.65
N PRO A 25 -6.29 5.41 1.60
CA PRO A 25 -6.74 6.80 1.67
C PRO A 25 -8.05 6.95 2.46
N ASP A 26 -8.51 8.18 2.63
CA ASP A 26 -9.79 8.53 3.26
C ASP A 26 -10.65 9.44 2.34
N THR A 27 -11.83 9.87 2.81
CA THR A 27 -12.75 10.77 2.08
C THR A 27 -12.62 12.25 2.49
N VAL A 28 -11.83 12.54 3.51
CA VAL A 28 -11.71 13.88 4.13
C VAL A 28 -10.57 14.67 3.52
N HIS A 29 -9.46 14.01 3.20
CA HIS A 29 -8.25 14.60 2.66
C HIS A 29 -8.05 14.25 1.19
N GLN A 30 -7.11 14.97 0.59
CA GLN A 30 -6.65 14.68 -0.76
C GLN A 30 -6.05 13.27 -0.85
N PRO A 31 -6.20 12.54 -1.98
CA PRO A 31 -5.67 11.18 -2.12
C PRO A 31 -4.17 11.03 -1.81
N SER A 32 -3.38 12.08 -2.04
CA SER A 32 -1.95 12.11 -1.67
C SER A 32 -1.67 12.12 -0.17
N TYR A 33 -2.65 12.43 0.69
CA TYR A 33 -2.45 12.71 2.11
C TYR A 33 -1.69 11.61 2.84
N VAL A 34 -2.11 10.35 2.72
CA VAL A 34 -1.45 9.23 3.42
C VAL A 34 -0.04 8.98 2.89
N LEU A 35 0.21 9.22 1.60
CA LEU A 35 1.55 9.11 1.03
C LEU A 35 2.45 10.26 1.53
N ASN A 36 1.92 11.48 1.62
CA ASN A 36 2.65 12.62 2.20
C ASN A 36 2.99 12.38 3.68
N GLN A 37 2.04 11.84 4.45
CA GLN A 37 2.27 11.48 5.86
C GLN A 37 3.34 10.39 5.98
N PHE A 38 3.32 9.41 5.08
CA PHE A 38 4.35 8.38 5.02
C PHE A 38 5.73 8.96 4.71
N THR A 39 5.87 9.75 3.64
CA THR A 39 7.17 10.31 3.24
C THR A 39 7.71 11.33 4.22
N GLN A 40 6.86 12.01 4.99
CA GLN A 40 7.30 12.91 6.07
C GLN A 40 7.78 12.15 7.32
N LYS A 41 7.17 11.01 7.64
CA LYS A 41 7.51 10.21 8.84
C LYS A 41 8.65 9.24 8.61
N ILE A 42 8.85 8.77 7.38
CA ILE A 42 9.88 7.80 7.05
C ILE A 42 11.20 8.54 6.74
N PRO A 43 12.28 8.24 7.49
CA PRO A 43 13.57 8.88 7.28
C PRO A 43 14.17 8.48 5.92
N ALA A 44 14.98 9.37 5.34
CA ALA A 44 15.56 9.15 4.01
C ALA A 44 16.38 7.85 3.94
N GLU A 45 17.07 7.51 5.03
CA GLU A 45 17.90 6.32 5.18
C GLU A 45 17.09 5.01 5.09
N ALA A 46 15.79 5.04 5.43
CA ALA A 46 14.93 3.88 5.37
C ALA A 46 14.61 3.43 3.92
N TRP A 47 14.92 4.27 2.92
CA TRP A 47 14.79 3.95 1.49
C TRP A 47 16.00 3.20 0.92
N LEU A 48 17.09 3.08 1.68
CA LEU A 48 18.30 2.34 1.29
C LEU A 48 18.80 2.74 -0.12
N ASP A 49 18.86 1.80 -1.05
CA ASP A 49 19.33 1.99 -2.43
C ASP A 49 18.17 2.24 -3.42
N THR A 50 16.98 2.60 -2.93
CA THR A 50 15.87 3.04 -3.78
C THR A 50 16.25 4.28 -4.56
N GLN A 51 16.07 4.24 -5.88
CA GLN A 51 16.36 5.35 -6.77
C GLN A 51 15.11 6.18 -7.01
N PHE A 52 15.25 7.50 -6.87
CA PHE A 52 14.24 8.48 -7.26
C PHE A 52 14.79 9.33 -8.40
N ALA A 53 14.01 9.51 -9.47
CA ALA A 53 14.42 10.30 -10.63
C ALA A 53 13.27 11.12 -11.18
N ASN A 54 13.54 12.38 -11.51
CA ASN A 54 12.57 13.24 -12.20
C ASN A 54 12.51 12.85 -13.69
N TYR A 55 11.30 12.63 -14.20
CA TYR A 55 11.03 12.38 -15.62
C TYR A 55 9.98 13.33 -16.22
N GLY A 56 9.55 14.33 -15.43
CA GLY A 56 8.65 15.38 -15.85
C GLY A 56 9.37 16.62 -16.38
N SER A 57 8.62 17.69 -16.58
CA SER A 57 9.17 19.01 -16.95
C SER A 57 9.38 19.89 -15.71
N VAL A 58 10.07 21.02 -15.87
CA VAL A 58 10.21 22.01 -14.78
C VAL A 58 8.85 22.53 -14.30
N LYS A 59 7.87 22.65 -15.20
CA LYS A 59 6.52 23.14 -14.87
C LYS A 59 5.60 22.05 -14.33
N GLU A 60 5.84 20.81 -14.75
CA GLU A 60 5.05 19.63 -14.39
C GLU A 60 6.04 18.52 -13.98
N PRO A 61 6.61 18.64 -12.77
CA PRO A 61 7.55 17.64 -12.28
C PRO A 61 6.81 16.31 -12.06
N LEU A 62 7.50 15.21 -12.36
CA LEU A 62 7.03 13.86 -12.11
C LEU A 62 8.19 13.05 -11.57
N THR A 63 7.94 12.27 -10.53
CA THR A 63 8.97 11.52 -9.82
C THR A 63 8.78 10.02 -10.01
N SER A 64 9.79 9.35 -10.56
CA SER A 64 9.83 7.89 -10.64
C SER A 64 10.56 7.31 -9.42
N MET A 65 10.25 6.06 -9.10
CA MET A 65 10.78 5.32 -7.96
C MET A 65 11.14 3.91 -8.42
N HIS A 66 12.36 3.48 -8.15
CA HIS A 66 12.84 2.14 -8.45
C HIS A 66 13.49 1.53 -7.20
N PHE A 67 12.91 0.46 -6.68
CA PHE A 67 13.47 -0.23 -5.52
C PHE A 67 14.76 -0.95 -5.90
N GLY A 68 15.85 -0.62 -5.19
CA GLY A 68 17.11 -1.30 -5.34
C GLY A 68 17.14 -2.64 -4.59
N PRO A 69 18.12 -3.52 -4.88
CA PRO A 69 18.24 -4.83 -4.26
C PRO A 69 18.35 -4.78 -2.73
N MET A 70 18.97 -3.77 -2.12
CA MET A 70 19.01 -3.66 -0.65
C MET A 70 17.63 -3.32 -0.10
N PHE A 71 16.90 -2.40 -0.71
CA PHE A 71 15.51 -2.12 -0.31
C PHE A 71 14.60 -3.35 -0.49
N LEU A 72 14.79 -4.15 -1.54
CA LEU A 72 14.05 -5.40 -1.69
C LEU A 72 14.30 -6.38 -0.53
N THR A 73 15.52 -6.49 0.02
CA THR A 73 15.75 -7.36 1.19
C THR A 73 14.91 -6.96 2.41
N LYS A 74 14.57 -5.67 2.53
CA LYS A 74 13.68 -5.15 3.57
C LYS A 74 12.21 -5.52 3.33
N LEU A 75 11.77 -5.65 2.08
CA LEU A 75 10.40 -6.08 1.75
C LEU A 75 10.20 -7.60 1.92
N TYR A 76 11.24 -8.38 1.61
CA TYR A 76 11.22 -9.84 1.52
C TYR A 76 11.98 -10.52 2.69
N GLU A 77 12.16 -9.84 3.83
CA GLU A 77 13.01 -10.34 4.91
C GLU A 77 12.62 -11.74 5.42
N LEU A 78 11.31 -12.04 5.42
CA LEU A 78 10.76 -13.31 5.92
C LEU A 78 10.31 -14.22 4.78
N CYS A 79 10.61 -13.88 3.54
CA CYS A 79 10.34 -14.71 2.37
C CYS A 79 11.47 -15.72 2.13
N PRO A 80 11.18 -16.83 1.42
CA PRO A 80 12.22 -17.67 0.81
C PRO A 80 13.18 -16.84 -0.05
N ILE A 81 14.45 -17.24 -0.10
CA ILE A 81 15.48 -16.50 -0.85
C ILE A 81 15.19 -16.51 -2.36
N GLU A 82 14.57 -17.58 -2.85
CA GLU A 82 14.17 -17.74 -4.24
C GLU A 82 13.18 -16.65 -4.67
N ASP A 83 12.28 -16.24 -3.78
CA ASP A 83 11.31 -15.17 -4.04
C ASP A 83 11.99 -13.80 -4.12
N LEU A 84 12.99 -13.56 -3.27
CA LEU A 84 13.81 -12.33 -3.36
C LEU A 84 14.60 -12.28 -4.68
N GLU A 85 15.23 -13.38 -5.10
CA GLU A 85 15.96 -13.44 -6.37
C GLU A 85 15.03 -13.28 -7.58
N LEU A 86 13.83 -13.88 -7.52
CA LEU A 86 12.80 -13.66 -8.51
C LEU A 86 12.39 -12.18 -8.56
N ALA A 87 12.16 -11.55 -7.42
CA ALA A 87 11.79 -10.14 -7.34
C ALA A 87 12.86 -9.21 -7.93
N LYS A 88 14.14 -9.46 -7.66
CA LYS A 88 15.26 -8.71 -8.25
C LYS A 88 15.27 -8.78 -9.78
N SER A 89 14.82 -9.89 -10.37
CA SER A 89 14.75 -10.07 -11.82
C SER A 89 13.52 -9.41 -12.48
N LEU A 90 12.47 -9.14 -11.71
CA LEU A 90 11.17 -8.68 -12.21
C LEU A 90 10.79 -7.26 -11.81
N VAL A 91 11.44 -6.68 -10.79
CA VAL A 91 11.12 -5.33 -10.31
C VAL A 91 11.30 -4.29 -11.41
N ARG A 92 10.35 -3.35 -11.50
CA ARG A 92 10.34 -2.28 -12.50
C ARG A 92 10.12 -0.94 -11.82
N THR A 93 10.56 0.11 -12.49
CA THR A 93 10.33 1.48 -12.06
C THR A 93 8.83 1.80 -12.01
N SER A 94 8.41 2.44 -10.93
CA SER A 94 7.04 2.89 -10.65
C SER A 94 7.04 4.36 -10.24
N SER A 95 5.94 4.86 -9.68
CA SER A 95 5.82 6.19 -9.07
C SER A 95 4.81 6.15 -7.91
N LEU A 96 4.97 7.08 -6.96
CA LEU A 96 3.95 7.36 -5.95
C LEU A 96 2.85 8.29 -6.49
N PHE A 97 3.04 8.91 -7.66
CA PHE A 97 2.11 9.83 -8.31
C PHE A 97 1.66 10.99 -7.40
N LEU A 98 2.53 11.46 -6.51
CA LEU A 98 2.19 12.51 -5.52
C LEU A 98 1.70 13.80 -6.20
N GLU A 99 2.31 14.15 -7.33
CA GLU A 99 2.00 15.36 -8.10
C GLU A 99 0.59 15.33 -8.71
N ASP A 100 0.10 14.14 -9.10
CA ASP A 100 -1.25 13.95 -9.63
C ASP A 100 -2.26 13.80 -8.48
N LEU A 101 -1.94 12.99 -7.48
CA LEU A 101 -2.82 12.69 -6.34
C LEU A 101 -3.05 13.89 -5.41
N SER A 102 -2.18 14.90 -5.45
CA SER A 102 -2.37 16.16 -4.72
C SER A 102 -3.33 17.14 -5.40
N LYS A 103 -3.58 16.96 -6.70
CA LYS A 103 -4.49 17.79 -7.51
C LYS A 103 -5.84 17.14 -7.74
N MET A 104 -5.98 15.87 -7.36
CA MET A 104 -7.24 15.14 -7.48
C MET A 104 -8.35 15.75 -6.62
N LYS A 105 -9.58 15.30 -6.82
CA LYS A 105 -10.64 15.53 -5.83
C LYS A 105 -10.54 14.44 -4.76
N ASN A 106 -10.98 14.76 -3.56
CA ASN A 106 -11.15 13.78 -2.50
C ASN A 106 -12.07 12.65 -2.99
N PHE A 107 -11.84 11.47 -2.44
CA PHE A 107 -12.77 10.36 -2.58
C PHE A 107 -14.10 10.70 -1.89
N SER A 108 -15.20 10.22 -2.45
CA SER A 108 -16.55 10.54 -1.94
C SER A 108 -17.04 9.49 -0.94
N ASN A 109 -18.01 9.88 -0.11
CA ASN A 109 -18.67 8.94 0.80
C ASN A 109 -19.60 7.99 0.02
N GLU A 110 -20.16 8.45 -1.10
CA GLU A 110 -21.05 7.68 -1.97
C GLU A 110 -20.29 6.68 -2.86
N GLY A 111 -19.07 7.03 -3.26
CA GLY A 111 -18.14 6.19 -4.03
C GLY A 111 -17.29 5.33 -3.13
N PHE A 112 -16.03 5.71 -2.94
CA PHE A 112 -15.06 4.97 -2.12
C PHE A 112 -15.58 4.66 -0.71
N GLY A 113 -16.20 5.64 -0.05
CA GLY A 113 -16.66 5.53 1.33
C GLY A 113 -17.75 4.48 1.54
N SER A 114 -18.55 4.19 0.50
CA SER A 114 -19.70 3.27 0.59
C SER A 114 -19.31 1.81 0.48
N VAL A 115 -18.13 1.51 -0.08
CA VAL A 115 -17.62 0.14 -0.21
C VAL A 115 -17.10 -0.35 1.14
N THR A 116 -17.48 -1.56 1.54
CA THR A 116 -16.93 -2.22 2.72
C THR A 116 -15.42 -2.39 2.59
N ARG A 117 -14.68 -1.87 3.57
CA ARG A 117 -13.21 -1.93 3.60
C ARG A 117 -12.76 -2.93 4.64
N VAL A 118 -11.77 -3.73 4.30
CA VAL A 118 -11.03 -4.61 5.21
C VAL A 118 -9.55 -4.27 5.11
N TYR A 119 -8.87 -4.12 6.24
CA TYR A 119 -7.42 -3.93 6.27
C TYR A 119 -6.74 -5.19 6.82
N MET A 120 -5.67 -5.64 6.16
CA MET A 120 -4.87 -6.77 6.62
C MET A 120 -3.48 -6.26 7.01
N VAL A 121 -3.21 -6.32 8.31
CA VAL A 121 -1.96 -5.85 8.92
C VAL A 121 -0.92 -6.97 8.93
N CYS A 122 0.31 -6.66 8.54
CA CYS A 122 1.46 -7.54 8.76
C CYS A 122 2.40 -6.90 9.77
N ASN A 123 2.61 -7.57 10.90
CA ASN A 123 3.31 -6.99 12.06
C ASN A 123 4.82 -6.88 11.87
N GLU A 124 5.42 -7.70 10.99
CA GLU A 124 6.86 -7.66 10.69
C GLU A 124 7.16 -6.87 9.40
N ASP A 125 6.18 -6.12 8.89
CA ASP A 125 6.38 -5.26 7.71
C ASP A 125 7.35 -4.11 8.04
N LYS A 126 8.51 -4.13 7.39
CA LYS A 126 9.52 -3.07 7.51
C LYS A 126 9.31 -1.93 6.52
N ALA A 127 8.57 -2.15 5.44
CA ALA A 127 8.32 -1.17 4.39
C ALA A 127 7.27 -0.15 4.84
N ILE A 128 6.12 -0.65 5.28
CA ILE A 128 5.05 0.14 5.87
C ILE A 128 4.91 -0.34 7.31
N PRO A 129 5.61 0.28 8.27
CA PRO A 129 5.62 -0.19 9.66
C PRO A 129 4.21 -0.37 10.22
N ALA A 130 4.02 -1.39 11.06
CA ALA A 130 2.71 -1.71 11.63
C ALA A 130 2.05 -0.53 12.35
N GLU A 131 2.83 0.37 12.97
CA GLU A 131 2.35 1.62 13.54
C GLU A 131 1.71 2.54 12.49
N PHE A 132 2.34 2.67 11.31
CA PHE A 132 1.78 3.47 10.22
C PHE A 132 0.55 2.80 9.59
N GLN A 133 0.52 1.47 9.50
CA GLN A 133 -0.67 0.72 9.08
C GLN A 133 -1.85 0.98 10.04
N ARG A 134 -1.63 0.90 11.36
CA ARG A 134 -2.64 1.20 12.38
C ARG A 134 -3.10 2.66 12.32
N TRP A 135 -2.17 3.60 12.14
CA TRP A 135 -2.52 5.01 11.93
C TRP A 135 -3.43 5.21 10.72
N MET A 136 -3.18 4.53 9.59
CA MET A 136 -4.07 4.59 8.42
C MET A 136 -5.44 3.96 8.68
N ILE A 137 -5.51 2.86 9.43
CA ILE A 137 -6.77 2.21 9.84
C ILE A 137 -7.64 3.18 10.64
N GLU A 138 -7.04 3.80 11.67
CA GLU A 138 -7.73 4.77 12.54
C GLU A 138 -8.18 6.00 11.73
N ASN A 139 -7.27 6.58 10.94
CA ASN A 139 -7.56 7.76 10.13
C ASN A 139 -8.62 7.48 9.04
N GLY A 140 -8.58 6.29 8.42
CA GLY A 140 -9.53 5.87 7.38
C GLY A 140 -10.84 5.28 7.90
N GLY A 141 -11.01 5.18 9.22
CA GLY A 141 -12.22 4.66 9.87
C GLY A 141 -12.54 3.21 9.50
N VAL A 142 -11.53 2.35 9.36
CA VAL A 142 -11.73 0.93 9.01
C VAL A 142 -11.87 0.10 10.28
N THR A 143 -13.00 -0.59 10.42
CA THR A 143 -13.29 -1.45 11.58
C THR A 143 -12.98 -2.92 11.34
N ASN A 144 -13.02 -3.37 10.08
CA ASN A 144 -12.69 -4.75 9.72
C ASN A 144 -11.17 -4.88 9.55
N VAL A 145 -10.50 -5.35 10.59
CA VAL A 145 -9.05 -5.52 10.61
C VAL A 145 -8.70 -6.98 10.84
N VAL A 146 -7.79 -7.50 10.02
CA VAL A 146 -7.21 -8.84 10.15
C VAL A 146 -5.70 -8.68 10.35
N GLU A 147 -5.09 -9.46 11.23
CA GLU A 147 -3.64 -9.46 11.40
C GLU A 147 -3.05 -10.79 10.91
N ILE A 148 -2.03 -10.71 10.03
CA ILE A 148 -1.22 -11.85 9.60
C ILE A 148 0.10 -11.79 10.38
N LYS A 149 0.18 -12.60 11.44
CA LYS A 149 1.35 -12.61 12.33
C LYS A 149 2.57 -13.25 11.65
N GLY A 150 3.73 -12.64 11.82
CA GLY A 150 4.99 -13.14 11.25
C GLY A 150 5.08 -13.02 9.74
N ALA A 151 4.22 -12.23 9.10
CA ALA A 151 4.38 -11.82 7.71
C ALA A 151 5.19 -10.52 7.62
N ASP A 152 6.06 -10.45 6.62
CA ASP A 152 6.74 -9.23 6.18
C ASP A 152 5.83 -8.40 5.25
N HIS A 153 6.40 -7.55 4.39
CA HIS A 153 5.64 -6.74 3.43
C HIS A 153 5.01 -7.58 2.31
N MET A 154 5.47 -8.82 2.13
CA MET A 154 5.06 -9.74 1.07
C MET A 154 4.32 -10.97 1.64
N PRO A 155 3.19 -10.79 2.34
CA PRO A 155 2.46 -11.89 2.99
C PRO A 155 1.98 -12.96 2.00
N MET A 156 1.83 -12.64 0.72
CA MET A 156 1.51 -13.64 -0.31
C MET A 156 2.66 -14.62 -0.60
N LEU A 157 3.86 -14.35 -0.10
CA LEU A 157 5.07 -15.17 -0.25
C LEU A 157 5.54 -15.70 1.10
N SER A 158 5.59 -14.85 2.13
CA SER A 158 6.01 -15.26 3.48
C SER A 158 4.93 -16.04 4.24
N LYS A 159 3.65 -15.76 4.01
CA LYS A 159 2.49 -16.37 4.69
C LYS A 159 1.31 -16.68 3.76
N PRO A 160 1.53 -17.42 2.65
CA PRO A 160 0.52 -17.59 1.60
C PRO A 160 -0.75 -18.31 2.08
N GLN A 161 -0.62 -19.30 2.96
CA GLN A 161 -1.77 -20.09 3.43
C GLN A 161 -2.63 -19.27 4.41
N GLU A 162 -2.01 -18.54 5.32
CA GLU A 162 -2.70 -17.65 6.26
C GLU A 162 -3.41 -16.51 5.53
N LEU A 163 -2.76 -15.92 4.51
CA LEU A 163 -3.40 -14.94 3.64
C LEU A 163 -4.61 -15.54 2.91
N CYS A 164 -4.44 -16.72 2.30
CA CYS A 164 -5.51 -17.41 1.57
C CYS A 164 -6.71 -17.70 2.48
N ASN A 165 -6.49 -18.28 3.66
CA ASN A 165 -7.54 -18.57 4.62
C ASN A 165 -8.29 -17.30 5.05
N SER A 166 -7.56 -16.23 5.31
CA SER A 166 -8.14 -14.94 5.71
C SER A 166 -8.99 -14.33 4.59
N LEU A 167 -8.53 -14.40 3.34
CA LEU A 167 -9.30 -13.93 2.18
C LEU A 167 -10.56 -14.76 1.95
N LEU A 168 -10.49 -16.08 2.13
CA LEU A 168 -11.67 -16.96 2.06
C LEU A 168 -12.68 -16.62 3.16
N GLU A 169 -12.22 -16.34 4.37
CA GLU A 169 -13.11 -15.93 5.46
C GLU A 169 -13.80 -14.60 5.14
N ILE A 170 -13.08 -13.63 4.57
CA ILE A 170 -13.65 -12.36 4.12
C ILE A 170 -14.66 -12.57 2.99
N GLY A 171 -14.35 -13.43 2.02
CA GLY A 171 -15.21 -13.70 0.86
C GLY A 171 -16.48 -14.49 1.18
N ASN A 172 -16.51 -15.19 2.33
CA ASN A 172 -17.67 -15.94 2.81
C ASN A 172 -18.59 -15.14 3.74
N LYS A 173 -18.23 -13.89 4.06
CA LYS A 173 -19.07 -12.94 4.82
C LYS A 173 -19.93 -12.13 3.87
#